data_AF-A0A0A0JZ88-F1
#
_entry.id   AF-A0A0A0JZ88-F1
#
_cell.length_a   1.000
_cell.length_b   1.000
_cell.length_c   1.000
_cell.angle_alpha   90.00
_cell.angle_beta   90.00
_cell.angle_gamma   90.00
#
_symmetry.space_group_name_H-M   'P 1'
#
loop_
_entity.id
_entity.type
_entity.pdbx_description
1 polymer ?
#
loop_
_entity_poly.entity_id
_entity_poly.type
_entity_poly.pdbx_seq_one_letter_code
_entity_poly.pdbx_strand_id
1 'polypeptide(L)'
;MDESYFMYHEDTDLSLRCHLAGLDVVLVPTALATHDHDFSRNARKMFLLERNRFLTVLADFPTHLLLRTLPVLVLLEPMYLLVAARDGWAVEKVRTWMWLLRHPRIIRDRRRRVQAQVRSPLALDDLLTPTVSQTQLEVPPAMALLNRVLALYWTLARPRARIAP
;
A
#
# COMPACT_ATOMS: atom_id res chain seq x y z
N MET A 1 -16.74 2.92 -6.60
CA MET A 1 -16.03 2.77 -5.32
C MET A 1 -16.22 1.32 -4.89
N ASP A 2 -15.18 0.60 -4.44
CA ASP A 2 -15.35 -0.80 -4.04
C ASP A 2 -15.90 -0.86 -2.61
N GLU A 3 -17.14 -1.35 -2.47
CA GLU A 3 -17.86 -1.45 -1.20
C GLU A 3 -17.14 -2.32 -0.16
N SER A 4 -16.21 -3.19 -0.58
CA SER A 4 -15.46 -4.05 0.33
C SER A 4 -14.55 -3.29 1.31
N TYR A 5 -14.17 -2.04 1.00
CA TYR A 5 -13.25 -1.26 1.84
C TYR A 5 -13.95 -0.62 3.03
N PHE A 6 -15.24 -0.26 2.88
CA PHE A 6 -16.01 0.60 3.80
C PHE A 6 -15.38 1.98 4.04
N MET A 7 -14.16 2.04 4.59
CA MET A 7 -13.38 3.25 4.86
C MET A 7 -11.88 2.90 4.96
N TYR A 8 -11.03 3.88 4.68
CA TYR A 8 -9.57 3.83 4.62
C TYR A 8 -9.00 3.09 3.38
N HIS A 9 -8.01 3.68 2.70
CA HIS A 9 -7.36 3.22 1.46
C HIS A 9 -8.25 3.20 0.20
N GLU A 10 -9.51 3.61 0.27
CA GLU A 10 -10.39 3.70 -0.89
C GLU A 10 -9.92 4.75 -1.92
N ASP A 11 -9.32 5.83 -1.43
CA ASP A 11 -8.70 6.90 -2.21
C ASP A 11 -7.43 6.41 -2.94
N THR A 12 -6.59 5.66 -2.22
CA THR A 12 -5.36 5.06 -2.72
C THR A 12 -5.68 3.99 -3.76
N ASP A 13 -6.64 3.09 -3.48
CA ASP A 13 -7.18 2.13 -4.47
C ASP A 13 -7.60 2.84 -5.75
N LEU A 14 -8.47 3.85 -5.63
CA LEU A 14 -8.99 4.57 -6.78
C LEU A 14 -7.86 5.21 -7.58
N SER A 15 -6.92 5.90 -6.92
CA SER A 15 -5.80 6.57 -7.56
C SER A 15 -4.91 5.58 -8.33
N LEU A 16 -4.56 4.45 -7.71
CA LEU A 16 -3.77 3.41 -8.38
C LEU A 16 -4.51 2.83 -9.59
N ARG A 17 -5.82 2.59 -9.47
CA ARG A 17 -6.63 2.09 -10.60
C ARG A 17 -6.76 3.11 -11.72
N CYS A 18 -6.83 4.41 -11.42
CA CYS A 18 -6.79 5.47 -12.43
C CYS A 18 -5.48 5.39 -13.24
N HIS A 19 -4.33 5.38 -12.57
CA HIS A 19 -3.03 5.24 -13.23
C HIS A 19 -2.93 3.96 -14.06
N LEU A 20 -3.37 2.82 -13.50
CA LEU A 20 -3.39 1.55 -14.23
C LEU A 20 -4.32 1.56 -15.45
N ALA A 21 -5.40 2.34 -15.42
CA ALA A 21 -6.29 2.54 -16.56
C ALA A 21 -5.72 3.54 -17.60
N GLY A 22 -4.53 4.10 -17.37
CA GLY A 22 -3.91 5.12 -18.23
C GLY A 22 -4.52 6.51 -18.04
N LEU A 23 -5.12 6.78 -16.87
CA LEU A 23 -5.65 8.09 -16.50
C LEU A 23 -4.66 8.81 -15.58
N ASP A 24 -4.68 10.14 -15.64
CA ASP A 24 -3.89 10.99 -14.77
C ASP A 24 -4.65 11.32 -13.48
N VAL A 25 -3.91 11.33 -12.37
CA VAL A 25 -4.37 11.85 -11.08
C VAL A 25 -3.57 13.11 -10.81
N VAL A 26 -4.25 14.25 -10.72
CA VAL A 26 -3.61 15.57 -10.62
C VAL A 26 -3.95 16.26 -9.30
N LEU A 27 -2.96 16.90 -8.70
CA LEU A 27 -3.13 17.79 -7.55
C LEU A 27 -3.41 19.21 -8.06
N VAL A 28 -4.49 19.82 -7.59
CA VAL A 28 -4.83 21.23 -7.89
C VAL A 28 -4.52 22.07 -6.65
N PRO A 29 -3.34 22.71 -6.56
CA PRO A 29 -2.90 23.38 -5.33
C PRO A 29 -3.72 24.63 -4.99
N THR A 30 -4.47 25.17 -5.95
CA THR A 30 -5.35 26.33 -5.77
C THR A 30 -6.74 25.96 -5.24
N ALA A 31 -7.11 24.69 -5.26
CA ALA A 31 -8.38 24.22 -4.71
C ALA A 31 -8.20 23.91 -3.21
N LEU A 32 -8.68 24.81 -2.35
CA LEU A 32 -8.52 24.71 -0.90
C LEU A 32 -9.80 24.19 -0.24
N ALA A 33 -9.65 23.23 0.67
CA ALA A 33 -10.72 22.72 1.53
C ALA A 33 -10.20 22.65 2.98
N THR A 34 -11.02 23.06 3.94
CA THR A 34 -10.73 22.91 5.36
C THR A 34 -11.22 21.56 5.84
N HIS A 35 -10.35 20.82 6.53
CA HIS A 35 -10.69 19.52 7.10
C HIS A 35 -10.36 19.55 8.58
N ASP A 36 -11.38 19.31 9.41
CA ASP A 36 -11.19 19.10 10.83
C ASP A 36 -10.79 17.63 11.06
N HIS A 37 -9.53 17.42 11.43
CA HIS A 37 -8.97 16.08 11.60
C HIS A 37 -8.53 15.87 13.05
N ASP A 38 -9.16 14.90 13.71
CA ASP A 38 -8.66 14.32 14.96
C ASP A 38 -8.04 12.93 14.72
N PHE A 39 -6.79 12.74 15.14
CA PHE A 39 -6.08 11.49 14.99
C PHE A 39 -6.36 10.57 16.18
N SER A 40 -7.29 9.63 16.00
CA SER A 40 -7.50 8.52 16.94
C SER A 40 -7.03 7.19 16.37
N ARG A 41 -6.47 6.35 17.25
CA ARG A 41 -6.17 4.93 17.00
C ARG A 41 -7.26 4.11 17.66
N ASN A 42 -8.29 3.73 16.90
CA ASN A 42 -9.31 2.79 17.36
C ASN A 42 -9.11 1.42 16.70
N ALA A 43 -9.49 0.34 17.40
CA ALA A 43 -9.28 -1.03 16.94
C ALA A 43 -9.88 -1.31 15.55
N ARG A 44 -11.10 -0.82 15.29
CA ARG A 44 -11.77 -1.01 14.00
C ARG A 44 -11.01 -0.34 12.86
N LYS A 45 -10.51 0.87 13.07
CA LYS A 45 -9.69 1.64 12.12
C LYS A 45 -8.38 0.92 11.83
N MET A 46 -7.67 0.43 12.84
CA MET A 46 -6.41 -0.29 12.62
C MET A 46 -6.62 -1.59 11.84
N PHE A 47 -7.67 -2.34 12.15
CA PHE A 47 -8.05 -3.52 11.38
C PHE A 47 -8.37 -3.17 9.92
N LEU A 48 -9.20 -2.15 9.67
CA LEU A 48 -9.58 -1.73 8.33
C LEU A 48 -8.36 -1.23 7.53
N LEU A 49 -7.50 -0.40 8.12
CA LEU A 49 -6.27 0.09 7.49
C LEU A 49 -5.38 -1.06 7.03
N GLU A 50 -5.10 -2.02 7.92
CA GLU A 50 -4.24 -3.16 7.58
C GLU A 50 -4.88 -4.06 6.54
N ARG A 51 -6.16 -4.42 6.72
CA ARG A 51 -6.89 -5.27 5.78
C ARG A 51 -6.93 -4.63 4.39
N ASN A 52 -7.26 -3.34 4.32
CA ASN A 52 -7.40 -2.62 3.06
C ASN A 52 -6.04 -2.39 2.38
N ARG A 53 -4.95 -2.18 3.15
CA ARG A 53 -3.57 -2.16 2.63
C ARG A 53 -3.24 -3.46 1.89
N PHE A 54 -3.54 -4.61 2.49
CA PHE A 54 -3.31 -5.91 1.85
C PHE A 54 -4.21 -6.12 0.64
N LEU A 55 -5.49 -5.72 0.69
CA LEU A 55 -6.36 -5.79 -0.48
C LEU A 55 -5.80 -4.96 -1.64
N THR A 56 -5.30 -3.76 -1.37
CA THR A 56 -4.74 -2.86 -2.39
C THR A 56 -3.49 -3.49 -3.00
N VAL A 57 -2.53 -3.89 -2.17
CA VAL A 57 -1.27 -4.46 -2.68
C VAL A 57 -1.51 -5.78 -3.42
N LEU A 58 -2.30 -6.71 -2.85
CA LEU A 58 -2.45 -8.05 -3.43
C LEU A 58 -3.37 -8.06 -4.67
N ALA A 59 -4.36 -7.18 -4.73
CA ALA A 59 -5.31 -7.15 -5.84
C ALA A 59 -4.93 -6.16 -6.95
N ASP A 60 -4.42 -4.99 -6.59
CA ASP A 60 -4.29 -3.88 -7.55
C ASP A 60 -2.91 -3.87 -8.20
N PHE A 61 -1.85 -4.29 -7.50
CA PHE A 61 -0.51 -4.29 -8.07
C PHE A 61 -0.41 -5.30 -9.23
N PRO A 62 0.05 -4.87 -10.42
CA PRO A 62 0.32 -5.79 -11.52
C PRO A 62 1.37 -6.82 -11.11
N THR A 63 1.35 -7.99 -11.75
CA THR A 63 2.10 -9.17 -11.27
C THR A 63 3.60 -8.91 -11.11
N HIS A 64 4.24 -8.20 -12.04
CA HIS A 64 5.68 -7.88 -11.95
C HIS A 64 5.99 -7.00 -10.74
N LEU A 65 5.11 -6.06 -10.39
CA LEU A 65 5.27 -5.20 -9.23
C LEU A 65 4.94 -5.92 -7.93
N LEU A 66 3.88 -6.74 -7.92
CA LEU A 66 3.52 -7.55 -6.76
C LEU A 66 4.66 -8.49 -6.36
N LEU A 67 5.30 -9.17 -7.33
CA LEU A 67 6.43 -10.07 -7.07
C LEU A 67 7.64 -9.36 -6.46
N ARG A 68 7.90 -8.10 -6.83
CA ARG A 68 8.94 -7.26 -6.23
C ARG A 68 8.55 -6.75 -4.84
N THR A 69 7.27 -6.51 -4.62
CA THR A 69 6.80 -5.94 -3.34
C THR A 69 6.64 -7.02 -2.27
N LEU A 70 6.29 -8.26 -2.65
CA LEU A 70 5.99 -9.35 -1.72
C LEU A 70 7.15 -9.66 -0.74
N PRO A 71 8.42 -9.79 -1.16
CA PRO A 71 9.52 -10.07 -0.23
C PRO A 71 9.68 -8.96 0.82
N VAL A 72 9.58 -7.70 0.39
CA VAL A 72 9.63 -6.53 1.29
C VAL A 72 8.44 -6.54 2.23
N LEU A 73 7.23 -6.80 1.73
CA LEU A 73 6.01 -6.87 2.51
C LEU A 73 6.16 -7.90 3.65
N VAL A 74 6.54 -9.14 3.32
CA VAL A 74 6.76 -10.22 4.30
C VAL A 74 7.85 -9.85 5.31
N LEU A 75 8.95 -9.26 4.87
CA LEU A 75 10.07 -8.87 5.75
C LEU A 75 9.66 -7.77 6.74
N LEU A 76 8.80 -6.83 6.34
CA LEU A 76 8.36 -5.73 7.19
C LEU A 76 7.23 -6.12 8.15
N GLU A 77 6.48 -7.19 7.88
CA GLU A 77 5.35 -7.58 8.72
C GLU A 77 5.70 -7.80 10.22
N PRO A 78 6.81 -8.47 10.59
CA PRO A 78 7.23 -8.59 11.98
C PRO A 78 7.47 -7.24 12.65
N MET A 79 8.09 -6.30 11.94
CA MET A 79 8.31 -4.94 12.46
C MET A 79 6.99 -4.21 12.70
N TYR A 80 6.04 -4.33 11.77
CA TYR A 80 4.69 -3.76 11.96
C TYR A 80 3.94 -4.43 13.11
N LEU A 81 4.12 -5.73 13.36
CA LEU A 81 3.54 -6.39 14.53
C LEU A 81 4.14 -5.85 15.83
N LEU A 82 5.45 -5.59 15.89
CA LEU A 82 6.08 -4.97 17.06
C LEU A 82 5.53 -3.57 17.33
N VAL A 83 5.36 -2.76 16.28
CA VAL A 83 4.71 -1.44 16.38
C VAL A 83 3.27 -1.61 16.86
N ALA A 84 2.51 -2.56 16.31
CA ALA A 84 1.15 -2.84 16.72
C ALA A 84 1.03 -3.26 18.19
N ALA A 85 1.98 -4.06 18.68
CA ALA A 85 2.03 -4.46 20.08
C ALA A 85 2.34 -3.28 21.00
N ARG A 86 3.32 -2.45 20.63
CA ARG A 86 3.67 -1.22 21.36
C ARG A 86 2.50 -0.24 21.45
N ASP A 87 1.77 -0.09 20.35
CA ASP A 87 0.67 0.88 20.21
C ASP A 87 -0.70 0.30 20.63
N GLY A 88 -0.75 -0.95 21.11
CA GLY A 88 -1.96 -1.55 21.69
C GLY A 88 -3.00 -2.10 20.70
N TRP A 89 -2.60 -2.41 19.45
CA TRP A 89 -3.49 -2.94 18.40
C TRP A 89 -2.98 -4.23 17.72
N ALA A 90 -2.13 -5.01 18.40
CA ALA A 90 -1.61 -6.28 17.86
C ALA A 90 -2.70 -7.30 17.54
N VAL A 91 -3.80 -7.31 18.32
CA VAL A 91 -4.94 -8.22 18.08
C VAL A 91 -5.57 -7.95 16.72
N GLU A 92 -5.70 -6.68 16.34
CA GLU A 92 -6.23 -6.23 15.05
C GLU A 92 -5.29 -6.62 13.90
N LYS A 93 -3.98 -6.51 14.10
CA LYS A 93 -2.96 -6.96 13.14
C LYS A 93 -3.10 -8.47 12.85
N VAL A 94 -3.18 -9.29 13.89
CA VAL A 94 -3.36 -10.75 13.75
C VAL A 94 -4.73 -11.07 13.13
N ARG A 95 -5.78 -10.32 13.51
CA ARG A 95 -7.11 -10.45 12.91
C ARG A 95 -7.08 -10.19 11.40
N THR A 96 -6.29 -9.21 10.93
CA THR A 96 -6.09 -8.97 9.51
C THR A 96 -5.48 -10.19 8.82
N TRP A 97 -4.41 -10.77 9.36
CA TRP A 97 -3.80 -11.97 8.77
C TRP A 97 -4.76 -13.15 8.72
N MET A 98 -5.50 -13.40 9.81
CA MET A 98 -6.55 -14.43 9.83
C MET A 98 -7.64 -14.15 8.78
N TRP A 99 -8.02 -12.89 8.59
CA TRP A 99 -9.00 -12.51 7.58
C TRP A 99 -8.49 -12.81 6.17
N LEU A 100 -7.23 -12.50 5.85
CA LEU A 100 -6.63 -12.79 4.55
C LEU A 100 -6.62 -14.30 4.25
N LEU A 101 -6.22 -15.11 5.24
CA LEU A 101 -6.20 -16.56 5.11
C LEU A 101 -7.60 -17.17 4.93
N ARG A 102 -8.63 -16.56 5.52
CA ARG A 102 -10.03 -17.02 5.43
C ARG A 102 -10.72 -16.57 4.14
N HIS A 103 -10.25 -15.50 3.49
CA HIS A 103 -10.93 -14.90 2.34
C HIS A 103 -10.08 -14.80 1.05
N PRO A 104 -9.33 -15.85 0.64
CA PRO A 104 -8.48 -15.78 -0.55
C PRO A 104 -9.29 -15.57 -1.85
N ARG A 105 -10.54 -16.04 -1.88
CA ARG A 105 -11.45 -15.84 -3.03
C ARG A 105 -11.76 -14.37 -3.26
N ILE A 106 -11.99 -13.59 -2.20
CA ILE A 106 -12.25 -12.14 -2.30
C ILE A 106 -11.06 -11.44 -2.97
N ILE A 107 -9.85 -11.76 -2.52
CA ILE A 107 -8.61 -11.18 -3.07
C ILE A 107 -8.44 -11.56 -4.54
N ARG A 108 -8.61 -12.84 -4.86
CA ARG A 108 -8.45 -13.37 -6.23
C ARG A 108 -9.48 -12.78 -7.19
N ASP A 109 -10.73 -12.71 -6.79
CA ASP A 109 -11.81 -12.24 -7.65
C ASP A 109 -11.68 -10.73 -7.88
N ARG A 110 -11.31 -9.98 -6.84
CA ARG A 110 -10.95 -8.56 -6.98
C ARG A 110 -9.76 -8.38 -7.91
N ARG A 111 -8.67 -9.13 -7.70
CA ARG A 111 -7.49 -9.09 -8.59
C ARG A 111 -7.90 -9.31 -10.03
N ARG A 112 -8.72 -10.34 -10.33
CA ARG A 112 -9.21 -10.59 -11.70
C ARG A 112 -9.94 -9.38 -12.27
N ARG A 113 -10.85 -8.75 -11.50
CA ARG A 113 -11.57 -7.56 -11.95
C ARG A 113 -10.65 -6.37 -12.22
N VAL A 114 -9.72 -6.10 -11.30
CA VAL A 114 -8.81 -4.95 -11.43
C VAL A 114 -7.83 -5.17 -12.59
N GLN A 115 -7.21 -6.35 -12.68
CA GLN A 115 -6.25 -6.64 -13.74
C GLN A 115 -6.90 -6.68 -15.14
N ALA A 116 -8.20 -6.95 -15.24
CA ALA A 116 -8.95 -6.85 -16.50
C ALA A 116 -9.14 -5.40 -16.99
N GLN A 117 -8.96 -4.40 -16.12
CA GLN A 117 -9.09 -2.98 -16.45
C GLN A 117 -7.74 -2.28 -16.69
N VAL A 118 -6.62 -2.99 -16.50
CA VAL A 118 -5.28 -2.45 -16.66
C VAL A 118 -4.99 -2.17 -18.14
N ARG A 119 -4.63 -0.92 -18.45
CA ARG A 119 -4.15 -0.46 -19.76
C ARG A 119 -2.69 -0.06 -19.73
N SER A 120 -2.19 0.43 -18.59
CA SER A 120 -0.79 0.81 -18.38
C SER A 120 -0.20 0.01 -17.21
N PRO A 121 0.32 -1.21 -17.45
CA PRO A 121 0.79 -2.09 -16.38
C PRO A 121 2.06 -1.57 -15.69
N LEU A 122 2.82 -0.68 -16.33
CA LEU A 122 4.04 -0.09 -15.77
C LEU A 122 3.79 1.26 -15.07
N ALA A 123 2.56 1.80 -15.11
CA ALA A 123 2.26 3.14 -14.57
C ALA A 123 2.64 3.31 -13.10
N LEU A 124 2.58 2.24 -12.31
CA LEU A 124 2.90 2.29 -10.89
C LEU A 124 4.40 2.22 -10.59
N ASP A 125 5.24 1.78 -11.53
CA ASP A 125 6.68 1.62 -11.31
C ASP A 125 7.37 2.97 -11.04
N ASP A 126 6.88 4.04 -11.67
CA ASP A 126 7.40 5.40 -11.54
C ASP A 126 6.89 6.11 -10.27
N LEU A 127 5.78 5.64 -9.70
CA LEU A 127 5.15 6.24 -8.52
C LEU A 127 5.71 5.71 -7.19
N LEU A 128 6.44 4.59 -7.20
CA LEU A 128 6.96 3.98 -5.99
C LEU A 128 8.24 4.64 -5.51
N THR A 129 8.21 5.10 -4.26
CA THR A 129 9.39 5.57 -3.55
C THR A 129 10.02 4.45 -2.71
N PRO A 130 11.36 4.31 -2.73
CA PRO A 130 12.06 3.35 -1.86
C PRO A 130 12.17 3.81 -0.40
N THR A 131 11.79 5.06 -0.11
CA THR A 131 11.93 5.65 1.22
C THR A 131 10.59 5.73 1.93
N VAL A 132 10.58 5.30 3.18
CA VAL A 132 9.46 5.56 4.09
C VAL A 132 9.70 6.93 4.72
N SER A 133 8.96 7.94 4.26
CA SER A 133 8.85 9.23 4.92
C SER A 133 7.58 9.26 5.76
N GLN A 134 7.72 9.31 7.08
CA GLN A 134 6.60 9.61 7.97
C GLN A 134 6.76 11.04 8.48
N THR A 135 5.82 11.90 8.12
CA THR A 135 5.82 13.31 8.53
C THR A 135 5.11 13.56 9.86
N GLN A 136 4.31 12.60 10.34
CA GLN A 136 3.47 12.77 11.53
C GLN A 136 3.93 11.99 12.77
N LEU A 137 5.00 11.19 12.68
CA LEU A 137 5.55 10.41 13.79
C LEU A 137 7.06 10.61 13.86
N GLU A 138 7.62 10.62 15.07
CA GLU A 138 9.07 10.63 15.26
C GLU A 138 9.69 9.40 14.58
N VAL A 139 10.66 9.66 13.70
CA VAL A 139 11.32 8.62 12.93
C VAL A 139 12.39 7.95 13.81
N PRO A 140 12.28 6.66 14.15
CA PRO A 140 13.30 6.00 14.96
C PRO A 140 14.64 5.93 14.20
N PRO A 141 15.81 5.96 14.88
CA PRO A 141 17.12 5.86 14.22
C PRO A 141 17.28 4.63 13.33
N ALA A 142 16.63 3.51 13.69
CA ALA A 142 16.60 2.28 12.90
C ALA A 142 15.95 2.47 11.51
N MET A 143 15.12 3.49 11.32
CA MET A 143 14.48 3.80 10.03
C MET A 143 15.50 4.23 8.97
N ALA A 144 16.59 4.89 9.36
CA ALA A 144 17.63 5.31 8.42
C ALA A 144 18.37 4.10 7.81
N LEU A 145 18.60 3.05 8.61
CA LEU A 145 19.14 1.78 8.11
C LEU A 145 18.13 1.09 7.21
N LEU A 146 16.86 1.03 7.64
CA LEU A 146 15.80 0.42 6.83
C LEU A 146 15.67 1.09 5.46
N ASN A 147 15.62 2.43 5.43
CA ASN A 147 15.52 3.20 4.18
C ASN A 147 16.71 2.93 3.26
N ARG A 148 17.93 2.75 3.79
CA ARG A 148 19.10 2.36 2.98
C ARG A 148 18.97 0.96 2.38
N VAL A 149 18.52 -0.01 3.18
CA VAL A 149 18.30 -1.39 2.72
C VAL A 149 17.20 -1.44 1.67
N LEU A 150 16.08 -0.75 1.90
CA LEU A 150 14.98 -0.65 0.94
C LEU A 150 15.41 0.06 -0.35
N ALA A 151 16.19 1.14 -0.25
CA ALA A 151 16.75 1.81 -1.42
C ALA A 151 17.63 0.87 -2.25
N LEU A 152 18.54 0.13 -1.62
CA LEU A 152 19.38 -0.84 -2.30
C LEU A 152 18.55 -1.97 -2.92
N TYR A 153 17.55 -2.47 -2.22
CA TYR A 153 16.64 -3.49 -2.75
C TYR A 153 15.93 -2.99 -4.01
N TRP A 154 15.35 -1.79 -3.95
CA TRP A 154 14.59 -1.23 -5.06
C TRP A 154 15.45 -0.80 -6.24
N THR A 155 16.71 -0.38 -6.04
CA THR A 155 17.63 -0.12 -7.17
C THR A 155 17.98 -1.40 -7.93
N LEU A 156 18.09 -2.53 -7.22
CA LEU A 156 18.33 -3.84 -7.83
C LEU A 156 17.06 -4.44 -8.45
N ALA A 157 15.90 -4.21 -7.83
CA ALA A 157 14.63 -4.79 -8.24
C ALA A 157 13.88 -3.97 -9.30
N ARG A 158 14.22 -2.69 -9.51
CA ARG A 158 13.65 -1.90 -10.62
C ARG A 158 14.07 -2.54 -11.95
N PRO A 159 13.12 -2.76 -12.89
CA PRO A 159 13.50 -3.12 -14.24
C PRO A 159 14.44 -2.01 -14.74
N ARG A 160 15.65 -2.39 -15.18
CA ARG A 160 16.53 -1.45 -15.87
C ARG A 160 15.70 -0.87 -16.99
N ALA A 161 15.50 0.45 -16.97
CA ALA A 161 14.75 1.14 -18.01
C ALA A 161 15.28 0.64 -19.36
N ARG A 162 14.39 0.10 -20.20
CA ARG A 162 14.69 0.09 -21.63
C ARG A 162 14.77 1.56 -21.96
N ILE A 163 15.99 2.02 -22.21
CA ILE A 163 16.23 3.25 -22.96
C ILE A 163 15.43 3.04 -24.26
N ALA A 164 14.26 3.65 -24.35
CA ALA A 164 13.60 3.78 -25.64
C ALA A 164 14.48 4.74 -26.46
N PRO A 165 14.78 4.41 -27.72
CA PRO A 165 15.66 5.21 -28.58
C PRO A 165 15.10 6.61 -28.84
#